data_AF-A0A673JDS5-F1
#
_entry.id   AF-A0A673JDS5-F1
#
_cell.length_a   1.000
_cell.length_b   1.000
_cell.length_c   1.000
_cell.angle_alpha   90.00
_cell.angle_beta   90.00
_cell.angle_gamma   90.00
#
_symmetry.space_group_name_H-M   'P 1'
#
loop_
_entity.id
_entity.type
_entity.pdbx_description
1 polymer ?
#
loop_
_entity_poly.entity_id
_entity_poly.type
_entity_poly.pdbx_seq_one_letter_code
_entity_poly.pdbx_strand_id
1 'polypeptide(L)'
;MDAQYGDVLYHQEVRWLSRGKVLRRFFDLHDEIRVLQESKNGNIQVSTEKKWLSDLAFLVDVTELLNVLNVQLQGKDQIIPQLFDHVRAFKQKLLLLRRHLSAGNLAHFPCLREAGMMKEEVPEYDAVLSNLIQEFDSRFEDFRQNATDFELFAQPFTISVNTVSDDLQMKLIELQCDSELQLKFRSLPLTDFYKCVPANRYPKMCKQAQVMLSLFGSTYLCEQTFSLMNLNKCKLRSKLTDSHLHNILTLSPSILSSPNMKLS
;
A
#
# COMPACT_ATOMS: atom_id res chain seq x y z
N MET A 1 -13.16 -35.13 0.82
CA MET A 1 -12.72 -33.88 1.47
C MET A 1 -12.77 -32.82 0.39
N ASP A 2 -13.75 -31.92 0.47
CA ASP A 2 -13.84 -30.79 -0.45
C ASP A 2 -12.95 -29.68 0.09
N ALA A 3 -11.76 -29.52 -0.50
CA ALA A 3 -10.87 -28.43 -0.15
C ALA A 3 -11.48 -27.11 -0.67
N GLN A 4 -11.54 -26.10 0.18
CA GLN A 4 -12.12 -24.78 -0.12
C GLN A 4 -11.33 -23.99 -1.19
N TYR A 5 -10.16 -24.49 -1.59
CA TYR A 5 -9.24 -23.84 -2.53
C TYR A 5 -8.95 -24.73 -3.76
N GLY A 6 -9.36 -24.28 -4.96
CA GLY A 6 -9.00 -24.87 -6.26
C GLY A 6 -7.52 -24.64 -6.64
N ASP A 7 -7.07 -24.94 -7.87
CA ASP A 7 -5.65 -24.90 -8.30
C ASP A 7 -4.83 -23.67 -7.83
N VAL A 8 -3.52 -23.88 -7.62
CA VAL A 8 -2.59 -22.83 -7.19
C VAL A 8 -2.48 -21.76 -8.28
N LEU A 9 -2.92 -20.53 -7.98
CA LEU A 9 -2.76 -19.38 -8.88
C LEU A 9 -1.28 -19.01 -8.97
N TYR A 10 -0.57 -19.58 -9.94
CA TYR A 10 0.87 -19.41 -10.11
C TYR A 10 1.29 -18.04 -10.69
N HIS A 11 0.33 -17.17 -11.01
CA HIS A 11 0.63 -15.85 -11.58
C HIS A 11 -0.44 -14.80 -11.25
N GLN A 12 -0.13 -13.94 -10.28
CA GLN A 12 -0.57 -12.54 -10.31
C GLN A 12 0.68 -11.68 -10.22
N GLU A 13 0.91 -10.85 -11.24
CA GLU A 13 2.19 -10.19 -11.57
C GLU A 13 2.68 -9.18 -10.50
N VAL A 14 1.86 -8.88 -9.49
CA VAL A 14 2.32 -8.27 -8.24
C VAL A 14 2.96 -9.36 -7.38
N ARG A 15 4.25 -9.62 -7.62
CA ARG A 15 5.03 -10.75 -7.07
C ARG A 15 4.92 -10.95 -5.56
N TRP A 16 4.69 -9.90 -4.80
CA TRP A 16 4.68 -9.98 -3.34
C TRP A 16 3.25 -10.29 -2.81
N LEU A 17 2.18 -9.77 -3.44
CA LEU A 17 0.79 -10.16 -3.15
C LEU A 17 0.54 -11.64 -3.43
N SER A 18 1.07 -12.14 -4.55
CA SER A 18 0.97 -13.57 -4.87
C SER A 18 1.72 -14.43 -3.86
N ARG A 19 2.91 -14.01 -3.42
CA ARG A 19 3.67 -14.69 -2.37
C ARG A 19 2.93 -14.71 -1.02
N GLY A 20 2.35 -13.59 -0.61
CA GLY A 20 1.58 -13.52 0.63
C GLY A 20 0.35 -14.44 0.62
N LYS A 21 -0.41 -14.44 -0.49
CA LYS A 21 -1.54 -15.37 -0.68
C LYS A 21 -1.10 -16.84 -0.68
N VAL A 22 0.02 -17.16 -1.32
CA VAL A 22 0.59 -18.52 -1.32
C VAL A 22 1.00 -18.92 0.10
N LEU A 23 1.64 -18.03 0.84
CA LEU A 23 2.04 -18.28 2.23
C LEU A 23 0.82 -18.55 3.13
N ARG A 24 -0.22 -17.73 3.00
CA ARG A 24 -1.47 -17.92 3.74
C ARG A 24 -2.10 -19.28 3.44
N ARG A 25 -2.22 -19.61 2.16
CA ARG A 25 -2.80 -20.89 1.73
C ARG A 25 -1.96 -22.08 2.18
N PHE A 26 -0.64 -21.94 2.19
CA PHE A 26 0.26 -22.98 2.68
C PHE A 26 0.07 -23.22 4.18
N PHE A 27 -0.14 -22.16 4.97
CA PHE A 27 -0.52 -22.29 6.37
C PHE A 27 -1.91 -22.95 6.54
N ASP A 28 -2.92 -22.51 5.79
CA ASP A 28 -4.27 -23.09 5.88
C ASP A 28 -4.31 -24.59 5.52
N LEU A 29 -3.38 -25.08 4.69
CA LEU A 29 -3.30 -26.48 4.23
C LEU A 29 -2.18 -27.29 4.92
N HIS A 30 -1.57 -26.77 5.99
CA HIS A 30 -0.35 -27.34 6.53
C HIS A 30 -0.55 -28.76 7.10
N ASP A 31 -1.73 -29.07 7.65
CA ASP A 31 -2.06 -30.39 8.16
C ASP A 31 -2.29 -31.41 7.02
N GLU A 32 -2.99 -31.02 5.93
CA GLU A 32 -3.14 -31.87 4.75
C GLU A 32 -1.80 -32.12 4.05
N ILE A 33 -0.93 -31.11 4.02
CA ILE A 33 0.44 -31.24 3.49
C ILE A 33 1.22 -32.25 4.34
N ARG A 34 1.09 -32.22 5.68
CA ARG A 34 1.73 -33.20 6.58
C ARG A 34 1.26 -34.63 6.29
N VAL A 35 -0.06 -34.83 6.17
CA VAL A 35 -0.64 -36.14 5.81
C VAL A 35 -0.14 -36.62 4.44
N LEU A 36 -0.03 -35.72 3.46
CA LEU A 36 0.47 -36.05 2.14
C LEU A 36 1.94 -36.50 2.17
N GLN A 37 2.77 -35.87 3.01
CA GLN A 37 4.18 -36.23 3.18
C GLN A 37 4.37 -37.62 3.78
N GLU A 38 3.52 -37.99 4.74
CA GLU A 38 3.53 -39.33 5.32
C GLU A 38 3.12 -40.40 4.29
N SER A 39 2.24 -40.05 3.35
CA SER A 39 1.72 -40.96 2.31
C SER A 39 2.65 -41.16 1.10
N LYS A 40 3.55 -40.21 0.81
CA LYS A 40 4.49 -40.25 -0.31
C LYS A 40 5.91 -40.23 0.24
N ASN A 41 6.64 -41.34 0.09
CA ASN A 41 8.09 -41.49 0.40
C ASN A 41 9.03 -40.56 -0.42
N GLY A 42 8.64 -39.32 -0.77
CA GLY A 42 9.27 -38.51 -1.80
C GLY A 42 9.43 -37.02 -1.46
N ASN A 43 10.69 -36.61 -1.33
CA ASN A 43 11.31 -35.31 -1.62
C ASN A 43 10.82 -34.00 -0.98
N ILE A 44 9.63 -33.92 -0.38
CA ILE A 44 9.15 -32.69 0.28
C ILE A 44 9.11 -32.93 1.78
N GLN A 45 10.05 -32.35 2.52
CA GLN A 45 10.12 -32.38 3.98
C GLN A 45 9.66 -31.02 4.51
N VAL A 46 8.50 -30.96 5.16
CA VAL A 46 8.01 -29.77 5.87
C VAL A 46 8.16 -30.07 7.35
N SER A 47 8.71 -29.11 8.09
CA SER A 47 8.97 -29.32 9.51
C SER A 47 7.66 -29.49 10.27
N THR A 48 7.65 -30.44 11.20
CA THR A 48 6.56 -30.67 12.16
C THR A 48 6.86 -30.02 13.51
N GLU A 49 7.96 -29.29 13.63
CA GLU A 49 8.34 -28.63 14.87
C GLU A 49 7.36 -27.51 15.22
N LYS A 50 6.95 -27.45 16.49
CA LYS A 50 6.03 -26.42 16.97
C LYS A 50 6.55 -25.00 16.71
N LYS A 51 7.85 -24.77 16.95
CA LYS A 51 8.49 -23.48 16.70
C LYS A 51 8.38 -23.08 15.22
N TRP A 52 8.64 -24.01 14.31
CA TRP A 52 8.54 -23.75 12.88
C TRP A 52 7.11 -23.34 12.47
N LEU A 53 6.09 -23.96 13.07
CA LEU A 53 4.70 -23.59 12.85
C LEU A 53 4.39 -22.18 13.38
N SER A 54 4.89 -21.83 14.57
CA SER A 54 4.79 -20.46 15.12
C SER A 54 5.47 -19.44 14.19
N ASP A 55 6.67 -19.74 13.70
CA ASP A 55 7.43 -18.85 12.81
C ASP A 55 6.70 -18.63 11.48
N LEU A 56 6.15 -19.70 10.90
CA LEU A 56 5.31 -19.62 9.71
C LEU A 56 4.06 -18.78 9.97
N ALA A 57 3.38 -19.02 11.08
CA ALA A 57 2.16 -18.34 11.45
C ALA A 57 2.37 -16.83 11.64
N PHE A 58 3.44 -16.46 12.36
CA PHE A 58 3.84 -15.06 12.53
C PHE A 58 4.15 -14.41 11.18
N LEU A 59 4.89 -15.11 10.31
CA LEU A 59 5.21 -14.60 8.97
C LEU A 59 3.95 -14.38 8.13
N VAL A 60 2.97 -15.29 8.19
CA VAL A 60 1.67 -15.14 7.52
C VAL A 60 0.94 -13.90 8.00
N ASP A 61 0.81 -13.72 9.31
CA ASP A 61 0.08 -12.58 9.90
C ASP A 61 0.72 -11.24 9.50
N VAL A 62 2.06 -11.12 9.59
CA VAL A 62 2.78 -9.90 9.21
C VAL A 62 2.71 -9.65 7.70
N THR A 63 2.85 -10.71 6.89
CA THR A 63 2.78 -10.60 5.44
C THR A 63 1.39 -10.19 4.96
N GLU A 64 0.33 -10.63 5.64
CA GLU A 64 -1.04 -10.23 5.30
C GLU A 64 -1.28 -8.74 5.59
N LEU A 65 -0.70 -8.21 6.67
CA LEU A 65 -0.75 -6.77 6.93
C LEU A 65 0.01 -5.98 5.87
N LEU A 66 1.17 -6.47 5.43
CA LEU A 66 1.88 -5.90 4.29
C LEU A 66 1.02 -5.98 3.01
N ASN A 67 0.29 -7.09 2.80
CA ASN A 67 -0.64 -7.29 1.68
C ASN A 67 -1.67 -6.17 1.61
N VAL A 68 -2.29 -5.88 2.74
CA VAL A 68 -3.23 -4.78 2.87
C VAL A 68 -2.56 -3.45 2.52
N LEU A 69 -1.40 -3.14 3.10
CA LEU A 69 -0.71 -1.88 2.85
C LEU A 69 -0.43 -1.68 1.35
N ASN A 70 0.20 -2.61 0.65
CA ASN A 70 0.54 -2.34 -0.75
C ASN A 70 -0.68 -2.41 -1.69
N VAL A 71 -1.79 -3.07 -1.33
CA VAL A 71 -3.06 -2.80 -2.04
C VAL A 71 -3.48 -1.34 -1.86
N GLN A 72 -3.37 -0.80 -0.63
CA GLN A 72 -3.68 0.61 -0.36
C GLN A 72 -2.73 1.59 -1.07
N LEU A 73 -1.49 1.20 -1.35
CA LEU A 73 -0.53 2.03 -2.10
C LEU A 73 -0.68 1.97 -3.62
N GLN A 74 -1.39 0.96 -4.13
CA GLN A 74 -1.69 0.76 -5.55
C GLN A 74 -3.07 1.29 -5.94
N GLY A 75 -3.72 2.06 -5.06
CA GLY A 75 -5.03 2.64 -5.35
C GLY A 75 -4.98 3.62 -6.53
N LYS A 76 -6.03 3.61 -7.34
CA LYS A 76 -6.23 4.64 -8.37
C LYS A 76 -6.51 6.00 -7.72
N ASP A 77 -6.08 7.06 -8.40
CA ASP A 77 -6.40 8.45 -8.06
C ASP A 77 -5.94 8.90 -6.66
N GLN A 78 -4.92 8.24 -6.11
CA GLN A 78 -4.33 8.63 -4.83
C GLN A 78 -3.22 9.64 -5.00
N ILE A 79 -3.29 10.69 -4.18
CA ILE A 79 -2.26 11.73 -4.07
C ILE A 79 -1.21 11.33 -3.03
N ILE A 80 0.00 11.87 -3.15
CA ILE A 80 1.13 11.59 -2.25
C ILE A 80 0.80 11.66 -0.75
N PRO A 81 0.10 12.69 -0.24
CA PRO A 81 -0.23 12.74 1.19
C PRO A 81 -1.09 11.56 1.65
N GLN A 82 -2.03 11.09 0.83
CA GLN A 82 -2.88 9.95 1.16
C GLN A 82 -2.07 8.65 1.22
N LEU A 83 -1.08 8.50 0.34
CA LEU A 83 -0.17 7.35 0.37
C LEU A 83 0.73 7.39 1.60
N PHE A 84 1.23 8.57 1.94
CA PHE A 84 1.99 8.78 3.17
C PHE A 84 1.16 8.48 4.42
N ASP A 85 -0.14 8.79 4.41
CA ASP A 85 -1.08 8.43 5.48
C ASP A 85 -1.19 6.91 5.65
N HIS A 86 -1.26 6.14 4.56
CA HIS A 86 -1.27 4.67 4.63
C HIS A 86 0.00 4.11 5.26
N VAL A 87 1.17 4.64 4.87
CA VAL A 87 2.48 4.26 5.44
C VAL A 87 2.53 4.61 6.93
N ARG A 88 2.11 5.82 7.31
CA ARG A 88 2.06 6.28 8.69
C ARG A 88 1.14 5.40 9.54
N ALA A 89 -0.06 5.09 9.04
CA ALA A 89 -1.01 4.21 9.70
C ALA A 89 -0.44 2.79 9.87
N PHE A 90 0.24 2.26 8.86
CA PHE A 90 0.89 0.95 8.95
C PHE A 90 1.98 0.91 10.02
N LYS A 91 2.85 1.93 10.08
CA LYS A 91 3.86 2.05 11.14
C LYS A 91 3.23 2.07 12.54
N GLN A 92 2.11 2.79 12.72
CA GLN A 92 1.37 2.78 13.99
C GLN A 92 0.79 1.41 14.32
N LYS A 93 0.31 0.66 13.32
CA LYS A 93 -0.11 -0.74 13.50
C LYS A 93 1.05 -1.61 13.97
N LEU A 94 2.25 -1.50 13.38
CA LEU A 94 3.43 -2.26 13.83
C LEU A 94 3.79 -1.96 15.30
N LEU A 95 3.72 -0.69 15.72
CA LEU A 95 3.93 -0.30 17.13
C LEU A 95 2.86 -0.88 18.06
N LEU A 96 1.61 -1.01 17.60
CA LEU A 96 0.56 -1.70 18.34
C LEU A 96 0.84 -3.20 18.45
N LEU A 97 1.22 -3.85 17.35
CA LEU A 97 1.54 -5.28 17.31
C LEU A 97 2.64 -5.65 18.29
N ARG A 98 3.71 -4.85 18.38
CA ARG A 98 4.79 -5.06 19.37
C ARG A 98 4.29 -5.03 20.80
N ARG A 99 3.46 -4.02 21.14
CA ARG A 99 2.84 -3.89 22.48
C ARG A 99 1.89 -5.06 22.78
N HIS A 100 1.15 -5.52 21.78
CA HIS A 100 0.25 -6.65 21.92
C HIS A 100 1.02 -7.96 22.13
N LEU A 101 2.06 -8.19 21.32
CA LEU A 101 2.91 -9.36 21.40
C LEU A 101 3.61 -9.46 22.77
N SER A 102 4.18 -8.36 23.29
CA SER A 102 4.81 -8.35 24.61
C SER A 102 3.83 -8.56 25.77
N ALA A 103 2.56 -8.16 25.59
CA ALA A 103 1.48 -8.44 26.54
C ALA A 103 0.87 -9.85 26.38
N GLY A 104 1.33 -10.66 25.41
CA GLY A 104 0.72 -11.95 25.08
C GLY A 104 -0.67 -11.84 24.43
N ASN A 105 -1.05 -10.65 23.96
CA ASN A 105 -2.30 -10.41 23.27
C ASN A 105 -2.16 -10.73 21.77
N LEU A 106 -2.75 -11.84 21.34
CA LEU A 106 -2.71 -12.30 19.94
C LEU A 106 -3.94 -11.88 19.12
N ALA A 107 -4.67 -10.84 19.52
CA ALA A 107 -5.88 -10.38 18.82
C ALA A 107 -5.65 -10.00 17.34
N HIS A 108 -4.44 -9.56 17.00
CA HIS A 108 -4.04 -9.21 15.64
C HIS A 108 -3.06 -10.21 15.00
N PHE A 109 -2.93 -11.39 15.62
CA PHE A 109 -2.12 -12.49 15.12
C PHE A 109 -2.96 -13.79 15.08
N PRO A 110 -3.97 -13.87 14.20
CA PRO A 110 -4.88 -15.01 14.15
C PRO A 110 -4.18 -16.34 13.87
N CYS A 111 -3.22 -16.37 12.92
CA CYS A 111 -2.47 -17.59 12.63
C CYS A 111 -1.56 -17.95 13.80
N LEU A 112 -0.86 -16.98 14.39
CA LEU A 112 0.04 -17.23 15.52
C LEU A 112 -0.70 -17.75 16.76
N ARG A 113 -1.93 -17.26 16.97
CA ARG A 113 -2.84 -17.74 18.01
C ARG A 113 -3.23 -19.20 17.77
N GLU A 114 -3.50 -19.56 16.52
CA GLU A 114 -3.83 -20.93 16.12
C GLU A 114 -2.63 -21.88 16.27
N ALA A 115 -1.42 -21.45 15.91
CA ALA A 115 -0.18 -22.20 16.08
C ALA A 115 0.20 -22.45 17.56
N GLY A 116 -0.41 -21.73 18.50
CA GLY A 116 -0.18 -21.91 19.93
C GLY A 116 1.19 -21.43 20.39
N MET A 117 1.57 -20.22 19.96
CA MET A 117 2.83 -19.52 20.29
C MET A 117 3.27 -19.68 21.74
N MET A 118 4.57 -19.89 21.93
CA MET A 118 5.24 -19.97 23.22
C MET A 118 5.79 -18.59 23.64
N LYS A 119 5.82 -18.30 24.94
CA LYS A 119 6.27 -16.98 25.44
C LYS A 119 7.75 -16.71 25.13
N GLU A 120 8.54 -17.76 24.99
CA GLU A 120 9.97 -17.72 24.69
C GLU A 120 10.25 -17.23 23.25
N GLU A 121 9.25 -17.27 22.36
CA GLU A 121 9.35 -16.83 20.96
C GLU A 121 9.15 -15.31 20.80
N VAL A 122 8.54 -14.65 21.80
CA VAL A 122 8.20 -13.22 21.78
C VAL A 122 9.39 -12.30 21.47
N PRO A 123 10.60 -12.50 22.06
CA PRO A 123 11.74 -11.62 21.78
C PRO A 123 12.19 -11.65 20.31
N GLU A 124 12.10 -12.81 19.66
CA GLU A 124 12.49 -12.97 18.26
C GLU A 124 11.50 -12.25 17.32
N TYR A 125 10.20 -12.42 17.56
CA TYR A 125 9.16 -11.74 16.80
C TYR A 125 9.13 -10.23 17.05
N ASP A 126 9.38 -9.77 18.28
CA ASP A 126 9.53 -8.34 18.57
C ASP A 126 10.72 -7.72 17.83
N ALA A 127 11.85 -8.44 17.75
CA ALA A 127 13.02 -8.00 17.00
C ALA A 127 12.70 -7.85 15.49
N VAL A 128 11.96 -8.80 14.90
CA VAL A 128 11.51 -8.70 13.51
C VAL A 128 10.61 -7.47 13.29
N LEU A 129 9.64 -7.24 14.16
CA LEU A 129 8.77 -6.06 14.07
C LEU A 129 9.56 -4.75 14.26
N SER A 130 10.53 -4.74 15.18
CA SER A 130 11.41 -3.60 15.41
C SER A 130 12.23 -3.27 14.16
N ASN A 131 12.83 -4.29 13.54
CA ASN A 131 13.58 -4.13 12.30
C ASN A 131 12.69 -3.64 11.15
N LEU A 132 11.47 -4.17 11.04
CA LEU A 132 10.51 -3.72 10.03
C LEU A 132 10.16 -2.24 10.22
N ILE A 133 9.94 -1.79 11.46
CA ILE A 133 9.70 -0.36 11.75
C ILE A 133 10.89 0.49 11.33
N GLN A 134 12.12 0.06 11.63
CA GLN A 134 13.34 0.77 11.24
C GLN A 134 13.51 0.85 9.72
N GLU A 135 13.17 -0.21 8.99
CA GLU A 135 13.18 -0.22 7.52
C GLU A 135 12.16 0.76 6.95
N PHE A 136 10.94 0.82 7.51
CA PHE A 136 9.95 1.84 7.14
C PHE A 136 10.44 3.25 7.48
N ASP A 137 11.14 3.41 8.59
CA ASP A 137 11.75 4.69 8.90
C ASP A 137 12.79 5.05 7.85
N SER A 138 13.80 4.22 7.61
CA SER A 138 14.85 4.50 6.64
C SER A 138 14.32 4.74 5.21
N ARG A 139 13.37 3.93 4.74
CA ARG A 139 12.87 3.99 3.35
C ARG A 139 11.96 5.16 3.05
N PHE A 140 11.32 5.74 4.07
CA PHE A 140 10.38 6.87 3.95
C PHE A 140 10.89 8.12 4.69
N GLU A 141 12.21 8.25 4.84
CA GLU A 141 12.86 9.41 5.47
C GLU A 141 12.59 10.71 4.69
N ASP A 142 12.67 10.65 3.36
CA ASP A 142 12.33 11.75 2.46
C ASP A 142 10.89 12.24 2.65
N PHE A 143 9.92 11.33 2.83
CA PHE A 143 8.55 11.73 3.13
C PHE A 143 8.42 12.43 4.48
N ARG A 144 9.21 12.04 5.48
CA ARG A 144 9.23 12.74 6.78
C ARG A 144 9.81 14.14 6.66
N GLN A 145 10.87 14.32 5.87
CA GLN A 145 11.47 15.62 5.62
C GLN A 145 10.49 16.58 4.93
N ASN A 146 9.59 16.05 4.09
CA ASN A 146 8.57 16.81 3.39
C ASN A 146 7.18 16.79 4.09
N ALA A 147 7.10 16.28 5.32
CA ALA A 147 5.81 16.10 6.01
C ALA A 147 5.04 17.41 6.17
N THR A 148 5.74 18.51 6.44
CA THR A 148 5.15 19.84 6.55
C THR A 148 4.54 20.33 5.23
N ASP A 149 5.19 20.06 4.10
CA ASP A 149 4.66 20.41 2.79
C ASP A 149 3.43 19.57 2.43
N PHE A 150 3.44 18.28 2.80
CA PHE A 150 2.26 17.42 2.66
C PHE A 150 1.10 17.89 3.52
N GLU A 151 1.37 18.31 4.76
CA GLU A 151 0.35 18.84 5.66
C GLU A 151 -0.19 20.19 5.18
N LEU A 152 0.67 21.08 4.68
CA LEU A 152 0.25 22.35 4.11
C LEU A 152 -0.68 22.15 2.91
N PHE A 153 -0.37 21.15 2.08
CA PHE A 153 -1.19 20.80 0.93
C PHE A 153 -2.50 20.09 1.32
N ALA A 154 -2.43 19.14 2.26
CA ALA A 154 -3.60 18.35 2.64
C ALA A 154 -4.55 19.11 3.57
N GLN A 155 -4.03 19.98 4.42
CA GLN A 155 -4.75 20.65 5.51
C GLN A 155 -4.34 22.13 5.68
N PRO A 156 -4.46 22.97 4.62
CA PRO A 156 -4.04 24.37 4.67
C PRO A 156 -4.80 25.20 5.72
N PHE A 157 -5.99 24.76 6.14
CA PHE A 157 -6.82 25.48 7.12
C PHE A 157 -6.53 25.14 8.59
N THR A 158 -5.74 24.09 8.87
CA THR A 158 -5.48 23.65 10.25
C THR A 158 -3.99 23.54 10.57
N ILE A 159 -3.12 23.53 9.56
CA ILE A 159 -1.67 23.53 9.78
C ILE A 159 -1.24 24.77 10.58
N SER A 160 -0.27 24.57 11.48
CA SER A 160 0.34 25.66 12.23
C SER A 160 1.09 26.61 11.30
N VAL A 161 0.81 27.91 11.42
CA VAL A 161 1.54 28.94 10.66
C VAL A 161 3.04 28.93 11.00
N ASN A 162 3.41 28.55 12.22
CA ASN A 162 4.80 28.55 12.67
C ASN A 162 5.63 27.39 12.10
N THR A 163 5.00 26.39 11.47
CA THR A 163 5.71 25.24 10.90
C THR A 163 6.03 25.45 9.42
N VAL A 164 5.38 26.39 8.75
CA VAL A 164 5.63 26.70 7.33
C VAL A 164 6.73 27.75 7.16
N SER A 165 7.30 27.83 5.97
CA SER A 165 8.33 28.82 5.64
C SER A 165 7.83 30.26 5.81
N ASP A 166 8.70 31.14 6.31
CA ASP A 166 8.36 32.54 6.66
C ASP A 166 7.70 33.31 5.50
N ASP A 167 8.08 32.98 4.26
CA ASP A 167 7.57 33.61 3.06
C ASP A 167 6.14 33.20 2.67
N LEU A 168 5.58 32.20 3.35
CA LEU A 168 4.20 31.72 3.19
C LEU A 168 3.29 32.14 4.34
N GLN A 169 3.83 32.43 5.52
CA GLN A 169 3.06 32.61 6.77
C GLN A 169 1.94 33.65 6.65
N MET A 170 2.24 34.86 6.16
CA MET A 170 1.25 35.92 5.99
C MET A 170 0.13 35.52 5.02
N LYS A 171 0.47 34.85 3.92
CA LYS A 171 -0.50 34.37 2.94
C LYS A 171 -1.32 33.20 3.43
N LEU A 172 -0.73 32.33 4.25
CA LEU A 172 -1.44 31.26 4.91
C LEU A 172 -2.47 31.82 5.90
N ILE A 173 -2.12 32.84 6.70
CA ILE A 173 -3.08 33.51 7.60
C ILE A 173 -4.26 34.10 6.80
N GLU A 174 -3.97 34.81 5.70
CA GLU A 174 -5.01 35.33 4.80
C GLU A 174 -5.92 34.23 4.26
N LEU A 175 -5.36 33.07 3.88
CA LEU A 175 -6.11 31.92 3.38
C LEU A 175 -6.97 31.29 4.48
N GLN A 176 -6.41 31.10 5.68
CA GLN A 176 -7.10 30.48 6.82
C GLN A 176 -8.32 31.27 7.29
N CYS A 177 -8.30 32.59 7.11
CA CYS A 177 -9.41 33.49 7.39
C CYS A 177 -10.42 33.64 6.22
N ASP A 178 -10.16 33.03 5.06
CA ASP A 178 -11.04 33.14 3.90
C ASP A 178 -12.22 32.14 4.00
N SER A 179 -13.37 32.66 4.42
CA SER A 179 -14.58 31.84 4.65
C SER A 179 -15.10 31.15 3.37
N GLU A 180 -14.93 31.75 2.19
CA GLU A 180 -15.40 31.18 0.93
C GLU A 180 -14.50 30.01 0.52
N LEU A 181 -13.19 30.18 0.59
CA LEU A 181 -12.24 29.10 0.32
C LEU A 181 -12.35 27.98 1.35
N GLN A 182 -12.61 28.29 2.61
CA GLN A 182 -12.84 27.27 3.64
C GLN A 182 -14.10 26.44 3.36
N LEU A 183 -15.18 27.06 2.90
CA LEU A 183 -16.40 26.35 2.50
C LEU A 183 -16.14 25.45 1.29
N LYS A 184 -15.44 25.96 0.26
CA LYS A 184 -15.04 25.16 -0.91
C LYS A 184 -14.20 23.96 -0.50
N PHE A 185 -13.20 24.15 0.37
CA PHE A 185 -12.34 23.06 0.88
C PHE A 185 -13.12 21.94 1.55
N ARG A 186 -14.16 22.26 2.33
CA ARG A 186 -15.01 21.26 2.98
C ARG A 186 -15.94 20.51 2.02
N SER A 187 -16.24 21.10 0.87
CA SER A 187 -17.24 20.59 -0.08
C SER A 187 -16.65 19.88 -1.30
N LEU A 188 -15.37 20.12 -1.61
CA LEU A 188 -14.72 19.64 -2.85
C LEU A 188 -13.59 18.66 -2.55
N PRO A 189 -13.32 17.71 -3.47
CA PRO A 189 -12.05 16.98 -3.48
C PRO A 189 -10.86 17.94 -3.52
N LEU A 190 -9.74 17.55 -2.92
CA LEU A 190 -8.55 18.41 -2.81
C LEU A 190 -8.03 18.90 -4.17
N THR A 191 -8.08 18.02 -5.17
CA THR A 191 -7.74 18.30 -6.57
C THR A 191 -8.57 19.43 -7.18
N ASP A 192 -9.85 19.51 -6.83
CA ASP A 192 -10.78 20.52 -7.33
C ASP A 192 -10.73 21.80 -6.50
N PHE A 193 -10.50 21.69 -5.19
CA PHE A 193 -10.29 22.84 -4.31
C PHE A 193 -9.16 23.75 -4.83
N TYR A 194 -8.01 23.17 -5.19
CA TYR A 194 -6.86 23.96 -5.68
C TYR A 194 -7.11 24.66 -7.01
N LYS A 195 -8.11 24.25 -7.79
CA LYS A 195 -8.55 24.98 -8.99
C LYS A 195 -9.30 26.27 -8.65
N CYS A 196 -9.87 26.35 -7.44
CA CYS A 196 -10.60 27.52 -6.95
C CYS A 196 -9.70 28.53 -6.23
N VAL A 197 -8.46 28.18 -5.91
CA VAL A 197 -7.52 29.08 -5.20
C VAL A 197 -6.95 30.12 -6.18
N PRO A 198 -7.14 31.44 -5.93
CA PRO A 198 -6.69 32.47 -6.87
C PRO A 198 -5.15 32.55 -6.95
N ALA A 199 -4.60 32.21 -8.12
CA ALA A 199 -3.15 32.20 -8.34
C ALA A 199 -2.49 33.59 -8.25
N ASN A 200 -3.25 34.67 -8.48
CA ASN A 200 -2.77 36.04 -8.29
C ASN A 200 -2.54 36.39 -6.81
N ARG A 201 -3.32 35.80 -5.90
CA ARG A 201 -3.24 36.06 -4.46
C ARG A 201 -2.35 35.06 -3.73
N TYR A 202 -2.32 33.80 -4.18
CA TYR A 202 -1.60 32.70 -3.55
C TYR A 202 -0.63 31.96 -4.50
N PRO A 203 0.26 32.65 -5.25
CA PRO A 203 1.04 32.04 -6.32
C PRO A 203 1.94 30.88 -5.84
N LYS A 204 2.57 31.02 -4.67
CA LYS A 204 3.47 29.99 -4.12
C LYS A 204 2.70 28.74 -3.67
N MET A 205 1.56 28.92 -3.03
CA MET A 205 0.72 27.80 -2.58
C MET A 205 0.13 27.04 -3.78
N CYS A 206 -0.31 27.76 -4.83
CA CYS A 206 -0.76 27.13 -6.07
C CYS A 206 0.38 26.35 -6.74
N LYS A 207 1.62 26.89 -6.74
CA LYS A 207 2.78 26.18 -7.28
C LYS A 207 3.10 24.90 -6.48
N GLN A 208 3.09 24.97 -5.14
CA GLN A 208 3.28 23.79 -4.30
C GLN A 208 2.19 22.74 -4.54
N ALA A 209 0.94 23.17 -4.66
CA ALA A 209 -0.17 22.28 -4.98
C ALA A 209 -0.01 21.59 -6.34
N GLN A 210 0.45 22.31 -7.36
CA GLN A 210 0.75 21.73 -8.67
C GLN A 210 1.87 20.68 -8.59
N VAL A 211 2.90 20.91 -7.78
CA VAL A 211 3.95 19.92 -7.55
C VAL A 211 3.34 18.68 -6.89
N MET A 212 2.60 18.84 -5.78
CA MET A 212 1.99 17.71 -5.06
C MET A 212 1.01 16.90 -5.91
N LEU A 213 0.24 17.58 -6.78
CA LEU A 213 -0.71 16.95 -7.70
C LEU A 213 -0.03 16.28 -8.90
N SER A 214 1.20 16.65 -9.25
CA SER A 214 1.94 16.05 -10.35
C SER A 214 2.82 14.86 -9.94
N LEU A 215 3.05 14.66 -8.65
CA LEU A 215 3.77 13.51 -8.13
C LEU A 215 2.94 12.23 -8.29
N PHE A 216 3.48 11.28 -9.05
CA PHE A 216 2.91 9.94 -9.16
C PHE A 216 3.30 9.11 -7.95
N GLY A 217 2.30 8.73 -7.17
CA GLY A 217 2.52 8.00 -5.93
C GLY A 217 2.75 6.50 -6.07
N SER A 218 2.50 5.95 -7.25
CA SER A 218 2.87 4.57 -7.56
C SER A 218 3.11 4.39 -9.05
N THR A 219 3.86 3.33 -9.39
CA THR A 219 4.01 2.85 -10.76
C THR A 219 2.76 2.15 -11.29
N TYR A 220 1.65 2.13 -10.54
CA TYR A 220 0.44 1.40 -10.89
C TYR A 220 -0.10 1.77 -12.27
N LEU A 221 -0.14 3.06 -12.63
CA LEU A 221 -0.60 3.48 -13.95
C LEU A 221 0.31 2.95 -15.07
N CYS A 222 1.63 2.90 -14.81
CA CYS A 222 2.60 2.28 -15.71
C CYS A 222 2.35 0.77 -15.79
N GLU A 223 2.23 0.07 -14.66
CA GLU A 223 1.98 -1.37 -14.57
C GLU A 223 0.68 -1.79 -15.26
N GLN A 224 -0.40 -1.02 -15.09
CA GLN A 224 -1.68 -1.26 -15.76
C GLN A 224 -1.56 -1.07 -17.28
N THR A 225 -0.84 -0.03 -17.70
CA THR A 225 -0.58 0.23 -19.13
C THR A 225 0.27 -0.88 -19.75
N PHE A 226 1.31 -1.36 -19.06
CA PHE A 226 2.13 -2.49 -19.48
C PHE A 226 1.34 -3.82 -19.49
N SER A 227 0.47 -4.05 -18.51
CA SER A 227 -0.41 -5.23 -18.45
C SER A 227 -1.37 -5.26 -19.66
N LEU A 228 -1.98 -4.12 -19.98
CA LEU A 228 -2.83 -3.98 -21.16
C LEU A 228 -2.05 -4.22 -22.46
N MET A 229 -0.82 -3.74 -22.54
CA MET A 229 0.08 -4.02 -23.67
C MET A 229 0.38 -5.52 -23.78
N ASN A 230 0.70 -6.20 -22.68
CA ASN A 230 0.98 -7.64 -22.67
C ASN A 230 -0.26 -8.46 -23.10
N LEU A 231 -1.45 -8.11 -22.62
CA LEU A 231 -2.70 -8.74 -23.04
C LEU A 231 -2.95 -8.59 -24.55
N ASN A 232 -2.70 -7.40 -25.10
CA ASN A 232 -2.84 -7.14 -26.53
C ASN A 232 -1.79 -7.89 -27.37
N LYS A 233 -0.53 -7.94 -26.91
CA LYS A 233 0.53 -8.74 -27.55
C LYS A 233 0.19 -10.23 -27.58
N CYS A 234 -0.39 -10.78 -26.51
CA CYS A 234 -0.76 -12.19 -26.45
C CYS A 234 -1.92 -12.54 -27.40
N LYS A 235 -2.91 -11.66 -27.56
CA LYS A 235 -4.09 -11.90 -28.43
C LYS A 235 -3.82 -11.66 -29.92
N LEU A 236 -2.94 -10.71 -30.27
CA LEU A 236 -2.72 -10.25 -31.66
C LEU A 236 -1.31 -10.57 -32.19
N ARG A 237 -0.66 -11.59 -31.60
CA ARG A 237 0.78 -11.88 -31.72
C ARG A 237 1.35 -11.98 -33.15
N SER A 238 0.52 -12.18 -34.17
CA SER A 238 0.94 -12.27 -35.58
C SER A 238 0.81 -10.96 -36.38
N LYS A 239 0.29 -9.85 -35.83
CA LYS A 239 0.00 -8.62 -36.60
C LYS A 239 0.37 -7.28 -35.96
N LEU A 240 0.87 -7.24 -34.73
CA LEU A 240 1.25 -5.98 -34.07
C LEU A 240 2.68 -5.56 -34.42
N THR A 241 2.83 -4.35 -34.98
CA THR A 241 4.13 -3.67 -35.16
C THR A 241 4.40 -2.68 -34.02
N ASP A 242 5.64 -2.20 -33.90
CA ASP A 242 6.04 -1.24 -32.87
C ASP A 242 5.24 0.07 -32.91
N SER A 243 4.82 0.52 -34.09
CA SER A 243 3.95 1.69 -34.23
C SER A 243 2.57 1.46 -33.59
N HIS A 244 2.01 0.26 -33.72
CA HIS A 244 0.75 -0.08 -33.07
C HIS A 244 0.90 -0.14 -31.54
N LEU A 245 2.03 -0.63 -31.04
CA LEU A 245 2.33 -0.64 -29.60
C LEU A 245 2.47 0.77 -29.05
N HIS A 246 3.16 1.66 -29.76
CA HIS A 246 3.25 3.07 -29.39
C HIS A 246 1.85 3.71 -29.32
N ASN A 247 1.00 3.48 -30.33
CA ASN A 247 -0.37 4.00 -30.36
C ASN A 247 -1.25 3.44 -29.22
N ILE A 248 -1.08 2.16 -28.86
CA ILE A 248 -1.79 1.57 -27.71
C ILE A 248 -1.31 2.24 -26.41
N LEU A 249 0.00 2.41 -26.24
CA LEU A 249 0.56 3.05 -25.05
C LEU A 249 0.17 4.54 -24.91
N THR A 250 -0.04 5.26 -26.02
CA THR A 250 -0.48 6.65 -26.00
C THR A 250 -1.99 6.80 -25.79
N LEU A 251 -2.81 5.88 -26.30
CA LEU A 251 -4.28 5.91 -26.13
C LEU A 251 -4.77 5.32 -24.79
N SER A 252 -4.02 4.37 -24.21
CA SER A 252 -4.45 3.66 -23.00
C SER A 252 -4.61 4.55 -21.75
N PRO A 253 -3.71 5.51 -21.46
CA PRO A 253 -3.89 6.45 -20.35
C PRO A 253 -5.16 7.29 -20.49
N SER A 254 -5.54 7.64 -21.73
CA SER A 254 -6.75 8.40 -22.05
C SER A 254 -8.03 7.59 -21.81
N ILE A 255 -8.00 6.27 -22.03
CA ILE A 255 -9.13 5.35 -21.81
C ILE A 255 -9.28 4.99 -20.32
N LEU A 256 -8.18 4.89 -19.57
CA LEU A 256 -8.20 4.62 -18.13
C LEU A 256 -8.81 5.75 -17.29
N SER A 257 -8.99 6.94 -17.89
CA SER A 257 -9.70 8.09 -17.31
C SER A 257 -11.21 8.05 -17.54
N SER A 258 -11.73 7.06 -18.28
CA SER A 258 -13.16 6.90 -18.56
C SER A 258 -13.80 5.89 -17.59
N PRO A 259 -14.85 6.28 -16.83
CA PRO A 259 -15.53 5.35 -15.93
C PRO A 259 -16.42 4.49 -16.81
N ASN A 260 -16.02 3.25 -17.09
CA ASN A 260 -16.88 2.09 -17.36
C ASN A 260 -16.03 0.97 -17.94
N MET A 261 -15.93 -0.16 -17.23
CA MET A 261 -16.27 -1.45 -17.82
C MET A 261 -16.51 -2.48 -16.72
N LYS A 262 -17.70 -3.07 -16.80
CA LYS A 262 -18.30 -4.01 -15.87
C LYS A 262 -17.46 -5.29 -15.76
N LEU A 263 -17.35 -5.77 -14.53
CA LEU A 263 -16.94 -7.13 -14.19
C LEU A 263 -18.00 -8.10 -14.73
N SER A 264 -17.55 -9.11 -15.46
CA SER A 264 -18.22 -10.41 -15.60
C SER A 264 -17.29 -11.47 -15.03
#